data_AF-A0A7Y3A592-F1
#
_entry.id   AF-A0A7Y3A592-F1
#
_cell.length_a   1.000
_cell.length_b   1.000
_cell.length_c   1.000
_cell.angle_alpha   90.00
_cell.angle_beta   90.00
_cell.angle_gamma   90.00
#
_symmetry.space_group_name_H-M   'P 1'
#
loop_
_entity.id
_entity.type
_entity.pdbx_description
1 polymer ?
#
loop_
_entity_poly.entity_id
_entity_poly.type
_entity_poly.pdbx_seq_one_letter_code
_entity_poly.pdbx_strand_id
1 'polypeptide(L)'
;MKWKGLIIVGLVLSSIFLGAYYPNVNYSQKESLILNAVINYLDVLHFKPKSIDDDFSSQAFDEFIESVDPGKRFLIQSEIDQLSIYKDKIDDNVRNRSFEFFDAAYDII
;
A
#
# COMPACT_ATOMS: atom_id res chain seq x y z
N MET A 1 20.97 -13.82 49.32
CA MET A 1 21.13 -12.73 48.33
C MET A 1 21.37 -13.19 46.88
N LYS A 2 21.63 -14.48 46.59
CA LYS A 2 21.96 -14.95 45.22
C LYS A 2 20.77 -15.13 44.25
N TRP A 3 19.55 -15.34 44.77
CA TRP A 3 18.35 -15.53 43.93
C TRP A 3 17.81 -14.24 43.28
N LYS A 4 17.99 -13.08 43.93
CA LYS A 4 17.55 -11.80 43.34
C LYS A 4 18.29 -11.47 42.04
N GLY A 5 19.58 -11.83 41.95
CA GLY A 5 20.37 -11.69 40.73
C GLY A 5 19.90 -12.63 39.60
N LEU A 6 19.53 -13.87 39.93
CA LEU A 6 19.02 -14.82 38.93
C LEU A 6 17.68 -14.40 38.33
N ILE A 7 16.80 -13.78 39.13
CA ILE A 7 15.52 -13.24 38.66
C ILE A 7 15.74 -12.09 37.66
N ILE A 8 16.67 -11.19 37.95
CA ILE A 8 17.01 -10.07 37.06
C ILE A 8 17.59 -10.59 35.75
N VAL A 9 18.49 -11.58 35.80
CA VAL A 9 19.06 -12.22 34.60
C VAL A 9 17.98 -12.91 33.78
N GLY A 10 17.03 -13.60 34.42
CA GLY A 10 15.89 -14.22 33.74
C GLY A 10 14.99 -13.21 33.03
N LEU A 11 14.69 -12.07 33.66
CA LEU A 11 13.92 -10.99 33.04
C LEU A 11 14.64 -10.37 31.84
N VAL A 12 15.95 -10.12 31.97
CA VAL A 12 16.76 -9.57 30.86
C VAL A 12 16.80 -10.55 29.69
N LEU A 13 17.03 -11.84 29.96
CA LEU A 13 17.04 -12.87 28.93
C LEU A 13 15.67 -13.01 28.26
N SER A 14 14.58 -12.95 29.02
CA SER A 14 13.22 -12.99 28.47
C SER A 14 12.92 -11.79 27.58
N SER A 15 13.34 -10.59 27.96
CA SER A 15 13.19 -9.38 27.14
C SER A 15 13.99 -9.45 25.85
N ILE A 16 15.22 -9.98 25.89
CA ILE A 16 16.04 -10.21 24.69
C ILE A 16 15.38 -11.24 23.77
N PHE A 17 14.83 -12.31 24.34
CA PHE A 17 14.13 -13.35 23.59
C PHE A 17 12.87 -12.81 22.89
N LEU A 18 12.09 -11.99 23.59
CA LEU A 18 10.91 -11.32 23.03
C LEU A 18 11.30 -10.32 21.92
N GLY A 19 12.38 -9.57 22.10
CA GLY A 19 12.91 -8.66 21.07
C GLY A 19 13.42 -9.39 19.83
N ALA A 20 14.05 -10.55 19.99
CA ALA A 20 14.53 -11.39 18.89
C ALA A 20 13.39 -12.08 18.12
N TYR A 21 12.24 -12.33 18.78
CA TYR A 21 11.05 -12.90 18.16
C TYR A 21 10.11 -11.84 17.56
N TYR A 22 10.44 -10.55 17.70
CA TYR A 22 9.66 -9.48 17.05
C TYR A 22 9.89 -9.58 15.54
N PRO A 23 8.87 -9.94 14.74
CA PRO A 23 9.06 -10.07 13.30
C PRO A 23 9.41 -8.70 12.73
N ASN A 24 10.43 -8.64 11.88
CA ASN A 24 10.69 -7.45 11.08
C ASN A 24 9.47 -7.21 10.19
N VAL A 25 8.87 -6.03 10.30
CA VAL A 25 7.71 -5.66 9.49
C VAL A 25 8.19 -5.48 8.05
N ASN A 26 7.85 -6.42 7.18
CA ASN A 26 8.00 -6.23 5.75
C ASN A 26 6.84 -5.34 5.28
N TYR A 27 7.12 -4.05 5.07
CA TYR A 27 6.11 -3.04 4.70
C TYR A 27 5.41 -3.38 3.38
N SER A 28 6.14 -3.83 2.37
CA SER A 28 5.56 -4.23 1.07
C SER A 28 4.57 -5.38 1.21
N GLN A 29 4.89 -6.40 2.03
CA GLN A 29 3.95 -7.49 2.31
C GLN A 29 2.72 -6.99 3.06
N LYS A 30 2.88 -6.06 4.00
CA LYS A 30 1.77 -5.47 4.74
C LYS A 30 0.83 -4.68 3.83
N GLU A 31 1.35 -3.81 2.97
CA GLU A 31 0.56 -3.01 2.04
C GLU A 31 -0.21 -3.88 1.05
N SER A 32 0.47 -4.88 0.48
CA SER A 32 -0.17 -5.89 -0.37
C SER A 32 -1.33 -6.59 0.34
N LEU A 33 -1.17 -6.99 1.61
CA LEU A 33 -2.24 -7.61 2.39
C LEU A 33 -3.42 -6.66 2.64
N ILE A 34 -3.14 -5.38 2.92
CA ILE A 34 -4.19 -4.36 3.10
C ILE A 34 -4.97 -4.17 1.79
N LEU A 35 -4.28 -4.01 0.66
CA LEU A 35 -4.92 -3.86 -0.65
C LEU A 35 -5.85 -5.04 -0.93
N ASN A 36 -5.36 -6.27 -0.75
CA ASN A 36 -6.17 -7.47 -0.92
C ASN A 36 -7.41 -7.46 -0.01
N ALA A 37 -7.26 -7.10 1.26
CA ALA A 37 -8.37 -7.06 2.19
C ALA A 37 -9.44 -6.06 1.75
N VAL A 38 -9.04 -4.87 1.32
CA VAL A 38 -9.94 -3.83 0.82
C VAL A 38 -10.68 -4.29 -0.44
N ILE A 39 -9.97 -4.84 -1.43
CA ILE A 39 -10.60 -5.33 -2.67
C ILE A 39 -11.60 -6.45 -2.39
N ASN A 40 -11.24 -7.44 -1.55
CA ASN A 40 -12.15 -8.51 -1.17
C ASN A 40 -13.38 -7.97 -0.42
N TYR A 41 -13.20 -6.97 0.46
CA TYR A 41 -14.31 -6.34 1.16
C TYR A 41 -15.27 -5.65 0.18
N LEU A 42 -14.74 -4.90 -0.78
CA LEU A 42 -15.54 -4.23 -1.81
C LEU A 42 -16.27 -5.24 -2.70
N ASP A 43 -15.63 -6.34 -3.08
CA ASP A 43 -16.26 -7.37 -3.90
C ASP A 43 -17.46 -8.04 -3.18
N VAL A 44 -17.30 -8.35 -1.90
CA VAL A 44 -18.33 -9.06 -1.11
C VAL A 44 -19.43 -8.15 -0.58
N LEU A 45 -19.10 -6.91 -0.18
CA LEU A 45 -20.00 -6.07 0.60
C LEU A 45 -20.48 -4.82 -0.12
N HIS A 46 -19.87 -4.43 -1.24
CA HIS A 46 -20.38 -3.30 -2.01
C HIS A 46 -21.72 -3.67 -2.63
N PHE A 47 -22.75 -2.83 -2.45
CA PHE A 47 -24.11 -3.11 -2.94
C PHE A 47 -24.17 -3.38 -4.45
N LYS A 48 -23.26 -2.74 -5.21
CA LYS A 48 -23.11 -2.94 -6.65
C LYS A 48 -21.62 -3.03 -6.98
N PRO A 49 -20.98 -4.20 -6.83
CA PRO A 49 -19.55 -4.35 -7.12
C PRO A 49 -19.28 -3.93 -8.56
N LYS A 50 -18.20 -3.16 -8.76
CA LYS A 50 -17.72 -2.81 -10.10
C LYS A 50 -16.65 -3.83 -10.50
N SER A 51 -16.61 -4.18 -11.78
CA SER A 51 -15.47 -4.89 -12.35
C SER A 51 -14.23 -4.02 -12.25
N ILE A 52 -13.12 -4.62 -11.85
CA ILE A 52 -11.80 -3.97 -11.85
C ILE A 52 -11.14 -4.38 -13.17
N ASP A 53 -11.36 -3.58 -14.22
CA ASP A 53 -10.90 -3.75 -15.61
C ASP A 53 -10.33 -2.43 -16.18
N ASP A 54 -9.96 -2.40 -17.45
CA ASP A 54 -9.37 -1.22 -18.12
C ASP A 54 -10.27 0.03 -18.02
N ASP A 55 -11.60 -0.11 -18.02
CA ASP A 55 -12.53 1.02 -17.86
C ASP A 55 -12.48 1.58 -16.44
N PHE A 56 -12.43 0.69 -15.44
CA PHE A 56 -12.16 1.10 -14.06
C PHE A 56 -10.80 1.79 -13.94
N SER A 57 -9.75 1.25 -14.57
CA SER A 57 -8.40 1.83 -14.55
C SER A 57 -8.39 3.25 -15.09
N SER A 58 -8.98 3.47 -16.27
CA SER A 58 -9.04 4.80 -16.87
C SER A 58 -9.79 5.79 -15.98
N GLN A 59 -10.92 5.39 -15.38
CA GLN A 59 -11.68 6.25 -14.46
C GLN A 59 -10.88 6.55 -13.18
N ALA A 60 -10.26 5.53 -12.58
CA ALA A 60 -9.47 5.68 -11.37
C ALA A 60 -8.24 6.58 -11.59
N PHE A 61 -7.59 6.47 -12.76
CA PHE A 61 -6.49 7.35 -13.15
C PHE A 61 -6.95 8.81 -13.24
N ASP A 62 -8.03 9.06 -13.97
CA ASP A 62 -8.55 10.42 -14.16
C ASP A 62 -9.02 11.03 -12.81
N GLU A 63 -9.69 10.25 -11.96
CA GLU A 63 -10.07 10.67 -10.61
C GLU A 63 -8.85 10.93 -9.71
N PHE A 64 -7.79 10.12 -9.82
CA PHE A 64 -6.57 10.32 -9.05
C PHE A 64 -5.91 11.66 -9.39
N ILE A 65 -5.70 11.96 -10.68
CA ILE A 65 -5.07 13.21 -11.11
C ILE A 65 -5.91 14.42 -10.68
N GLU A 66 -7.23 14.35 -10.84
CA GLU A 66 -8.15 15.40 -10.40
C GLU A 66 -8.14 15.56 -8.87
N SER A 67 -7.97 14.48 -8.10
CA SER A 67 -7.88 14.54 -6.64
C SER A 67 -6.57 15.15 -6.14
N VAL A 68 -5.47 14.90 -6.84
CA VAL A 68 -4.13 15.38 -6.50
C VAL A 68 -3.98 16.86 -6.84
N ASP A 69 -4.38 17.27 -8.04
CA ASP A 69 -4.24 18.65 -8.51
C ASP A 69 -5.51 19.15 -9.24
N PRO A 70 -6.62 19.35 -8.51
CA PRO A 70 -7.87 19.85 -9.09
C PRO A 70 -7.72 21.25 -9.69
N GLY A 71 -6.76 22.03 -9.18
CA GLY A 71 -6.45 23.37 -9.68
C GLY A 71 -5.58 23.39 -10.92
N LYS A 72 -4.95 22.26 -11.29
CA LYS A 72 -3.96 22.14 -12.36
C LYS A 72 -2.82 23.15 -12.22
N ARG A 73 -2.31 23.29 -10.99
CA ARG A 73 -1.31 24.30 -10.62
C ARG A 73 0.07 23.72 -10.31
N PHE A 74 0.15 22.41 -10.10
CA PHE A 74 1.34 21.72 -9.62
C PHE A 74 1.91 20.79 -10.70
N LEU A 75 1.07 19.93 -11.27
CA LEU A 75 1.51 18.98 -12.27
C LEU A 75 1.68 19.64 -13.64
N ILE A 76 2.83 19.42 -14.28
CA ILE A 76 3.05 19.82 -15.67
C ILE A 76 2.63 18.69 -16.63
N GLN A 77 2.33 19.04 -17.89
CA GLN A 77 1.85 18.07 -18.87
C GLN A 77 2.78 16.87 -19.03
N SER A 78 4.11 17.08 -19.01
CA SER A 78 5.07 15.99 -19.13
C SER A 78 5.08 15.00 -17.96
N GLU A 79 4.64 15.42 -16.77
CA GLU A 79 4.47 14.53 -15.61
C GLU A 79 3.18 13.73 -15.75
N ILE A 80 2.09 14.38 -16.19
CA ILE A 80 0.83 13.69 -16.51
C ILE A 80 1.05 12.66 -17.62
N ASP A 81 1.82 13.00 -18.65
CA ASP A 81 2.15 12.10 -19.75
C ASP A 81 2.97 10.90 -19.26
N GLN A 82 3.91 11.11 -18.32
CA GLN A 82 4.65 10.03 -17.68
C GLN A 82 3.73 9.08 -16.92
N LEU A 83 2.75 9.61 -16.18
CA LEU A 83 1.77 8.80 -15.45
C LEU A 83 0.77 8.11 -16.38
N SER A 84 0.45 8.73 -17.53
CA SER A 84 -0.56 8.23 -18.48
C SER A 84 -0.25 6.84 -19.03
N ILE A 85 1.01 6.38 -18.97
CA ILE A 85 1.40 5.02 -19.37
C ILE A 85 0.75 3.92 -18.51
N TYR A 86 0.20 4.30 -17.35
CA TYR A 86 -0.51 3.44 -16.41
C TYR A 86 -2.03 3.57 -16.48
N LYS A 87 -2.55 4.44 -17.36
CA LYS A 87 -3.99 4.79 -17.40
C LYS A 87 -4.90 3.57 -17.48
N ASP A 88 -4.53 2.56 -18.26
CA ASP A 88 -5.31 1.32 -18.44
C ASP A 88 -4.67 0.12 -17.71
N LYS A 89 -3.79 0.35 -16.72
CA LYS A 89 -3.02 -0.73 -16.05
C LYS A 89 -3.28 -0.83 -14.55
N ILE A 90 -4.09 0.05 -13.97
CA ILE A 90 -4.31 0.09 -12.52
C ILE A 90 -4.98 -1.20 -12.03
N ASP A 91 -5.89 -1.79 -12.81
CA ASP A 91 -6.50 -3.08 -12.57
C ASP A 91 -5.47 -4.22 -12.54
N ASP A 92 -4.53 -4.22 -13.48
CA ASP A 92 -3.42 -5.17 -13.48
C ASP A 92 -2.50 -4.98 -12.27
N ASN A 93 -2.24 -3.74 -11.88
CA ASN A 93 -1.48 -3.42 -10.66
C ASN A 93 -2.20 -4.01 -9.43
N VAL A 94 -3.52 -3.82 -9.33
CA VAL A 94 -4.34 -4.38 -8.24
C VAL A 94 -4.31 -5.91 -8.24
N ARG A 95 -4.51 -6.57 -9.39
CA ARG A 95 -4.49 -8.04 -9.51
C ARG A 95 -3.13 -8.63 -9.14
N ASN A 96 -2.05 -7.99 -9.61
CA ASN A 96 -0.68 -8.42 -9.37
C ASN A 96 -0.14 -7.97 -8.00
N ARG A 97 -0.93 -7.19 -7.25
CA ARG A 97 -0.53 -6.57 -5.97
C ARG A 97 0.76 -5.74 -6.11
N SER A 98 0.89 -5.10 -7.27
CA SER A 98 1.94 -4.16 -7.60
C SER A 98 1.48 -2.75 -7.27
N PHE A 99 2.43 -1.89 -6.92
CA PHE A 99 2.20 -0.48 -6.60
C PHE A 99 2.88 0.44 -7.61
N GLU A 100 3.26 -0.06 -8.80
CA GLU A 100 4.04 0.71 -9.79
C GLU A 100 3.42 2.07 -10.12
N PHE A 101 2.10 2.14 -10.34
CA PHE A 101 1.44 3.43 -10.58
C PHE A 101 1.55 4.37 -9.37
N PHE A 102 1.32 3.84 -8.16
CA PHE A 102 1.37 4.62 -6.93
C PHE A 102 2.79 5.13 -6.65
N ASP A 103 3.80 4.26 -6.79
CA ASP A 103 5.21 4.60 -6.60
C ASP A 103 5.64 5.65 -7.63
N ALA A 104 5.27 5.49 -8.91
CA ALA A 104 5.55 6.47 -9.96
C ALA A 104 4.89 7.83 -9.69
N ALA A 105 3.64 7.83 -9.18
CA ALA A 105 2.97 9.07 -8.80
C ALA A 105 3.61 9.73 -7.58
N TYR A 106 4.01 8.93 -6.58
CA TYR A 106 4.69 9.40 -5.38
C TYR A 106 6.05 10.03 -5.68
N ASP A 107 6.78 9.53 -6.67
CA ASP A 107 8.06 10.12 -7.08
C ASP A 107 7.91 11.46 -7.80
N ILE A 108 6.73 11.75 -8.36
CA ILE A 108 6.41 12.99 -9.09
C ILE A 108 5.81 14.05 -8.16
N ILE A 109 4.96 13.65 -7.20
CA ILE A 109 4.15 14.52 -6.34
C ILE A 109 4.86 14.83 -5.01
#